data_AF-A0A940DXT7-F1
#
_entry.id   AF-A0A940DXT7-F1
#
_cell.length_a   1.000
_cell.length_b   1.000
_cell.length_c   1.000
_cell.angle_alpha   90.00
_cell.angle_beta   90.00
_cell.angle_gamma   90.00
#
_symmetry.space_group_name_H-M   'P 1'
#
loop_
_entity.id
_entity.type
_entity.pdbx_description
1 polymer ?
#
loop_
_entity_poly.entity_id
_entity_poly.type
_entity_poly.pdbx_seq_one_letter_code
_entity_poly.pdbx_strand_id
1 'polypeptide(L)' 'MKRICNQCQTEMIEECKVTVEGDLSGIKISQKGKGFFNNISAKTKAAVCPNCGYVTFYIDEYKEFKK' A
#
# COMPACT_ATOMS: atom_id res chain seq x y z
N MET A 1 -1.62 -14.08 -2.38
CA MET A 1 -1.34 -14.14 -3.82
C MET A 1 0.03 -13.50 -3.99
N LYS A 2 1.01 -14.19 -4.56
CA LYS A 2 2.38 -13.68 -4.63
C LYS A 2 2.45 -12.49 -5.59
N ARG A 3 3.04 -11.38 -5.15
CA ARG A 3 3.19 -10.17 -5.98
C ARG A 3 4.43 -10.27 -6.86
N ILE A 4 4.25 -10.05 -8.16
CA ILE A 4 5.33 -10.10 -9.16
C ILE A 4 5.74 -8.68 -9.56
N CYS A 5 7.05 -8.42 -9.63
CA CYS A 5 7.59 -7.13 -10.02
C CYS A 5 7.26 -6.81 -11.48
N ASN A 6 6.61 -5.67 -11.74
CA ASN A 6 6.26 -5.25 -13.10
C ASN A 6 7.47 -4.85 -13.96
N GLN A 7 8.64 -4.58 -13.36
CA GLN A 7 9.86 -4.19 -14.09
C GLN A 7 10.67 -5.40 -14.55
N CYS A 8 10.87 -6.41 -13.70
CA CYS A 8 11.77 -7.52 -13.97
C CYS A 8 11.18 -8.92 -13.74
N GLN A 9 9.88 -9.01 -13.45
CA GLN A 9 9.12 -10.27 -13.26
C GLN A 9 9.59 -11.14 -12.08
N THR A 10 10.45 -10.63 -11.20
CA THR A 10 10.84 -11.33 -9.95
C THR A 10 9.72 -11.29 -8.92
N GLU A 11 9.53 -12.38 -8.16
CA GLU A 11 8.67 -12.41 -6.97
C GLU A 11 9.13 -11.36 -5.95
N MET A 12 8.20 -10.58 -5.41
CA MET A 12 8.50 -9.47 -4.51
C MET A 12 8.42 -9.90 -3.05
N ILE A 13 9.19 -9.23 -2.19
CA ILE A 13 9.07 -9.34 -0.73
C ILE A 13 7.86 -8.51 -0.30
N GLU A 14 6.84 -9.13 0.26
CA GLU A 14 5.59 -8.49 0.68
C GLU A 14 5.61 -8.05 2.16
N GLU A 15 4.52 -7.40 2.59
CA GLU A 15 4.28 -7.00 3.99
C GLU A 15 5.32 -6.03 4.58
N CYS A 16 6.01 -5.28 3.73
CA CYS A 16 6.94 -4.24 4.18
C CYS A 16 6.15 -3.06 4.79
N LYS A 17 6.60 -2.59 5.94
CA LYS A 17 6.06 -1.39 6.60
C LYS A 17 6.60 -0.13 5.93
N VAL A 18 5.71 0.84 5.68
CA VAL A 18 6.09 2.15 5.16
C VAL A 18 5.99 3.19 6.26
N THR A 19 7.12 3.80 6.61
CA THR A 19 7.22 4.91 7.55
C THR A 19 7.81 6.14 6.87
N VAL A 20 7.50 7.32 7.40
CA VAL A 20 8.23 8.53 7.02
C VAL A 20 9.47 8.60 7.90
N GLU A 21 10.60 9.05 7.37
CA GLU A 21 11.82 9.17 8.19
C GLU A 21 11.57 10.14 9.36
N GLY A 22 11.92 9.72 10.58
CA GLY A 22 11.62 10.47 11.81
C GLY A 22 10.17 10.35 12.30
N ASP A 23 9.29 9.61 11.61
CA ASP A 23 7.88 9.42 12.02
C ASP A 23 7.42 7.95 11.86
N LEU A 24 6.98 7.36 12.97
CA LEU A 24 6.50 5.99 13.03
C LEU A 24 5.06 5.81 12.50
N SER A 25 4.35 6.91 12.23
CA SER A 25 2.92 6.93 11.85
C SER A 25 2.66 6.35 10.45
N GLY A 26 3.62 6.51 9.53
CA GLY A 26 3.54 6.00 8.16
C GLY A 26 2.52 6.71 7.26
N ILE A 27 2.27 6.14 6.08
CA ILE A 27 1.40 6.74 5.06
C ILE A 27 0.00 6.13 5.13
N LYS A 28 -1.05 6.97 5.20
CA LYS A 28 -2.46 6.56 5.17
C LYS A 28 -3.14 7.05 3.89
N ILE A 29 -3.88 6.16 3.22
CA ILE A 29 -4.73 6.53 2.08
C ILE A 29 -6.15 6.79 2.58
N SER A 30 -6.81 7.83 2.08
CA SER A 30 -8.19 8.17 2.45
C SER A 30 -9.03 8.59 1.25
N GLN A 31 -10.29 8.17 1.21
CA GLN A 31 -11.29 8.59 0.22
C GLN A 31 -12.49 9.23 0.92
N LYS A 32 -12.92 10.40 0.43
CA LYS A 32 -14.15 11.04 0.91
C LYS A 32 -15.38 10.26 0.43
N GLY A 33 -16.22 9.84 1.37
CA GLY A 33 -17.52 9.24 1.08
C GLY A 33 -18.64 10.26 0.87
N LYS A 34 -19.88 9.76 0.72
CA LYS A 34 -21.09 10.60 0.70
C LYS A 34 -21.53 10.85 2.15
N GLY A 35 -21.29 12.05 2.69
CA GLY A 35 -21.70 12.45 4.05
C GLY A 35 -20.51 12.73 4.99
N PHE A 36 -20.79 13.32 6.16
CA PHE A 36 -19.77 13.83 7.09
C PHE A 36 -18.95 12.72 7.78
N PHE A 37 -19.51 11.51 7.92
CA PHE A 37 -18.88 10.39 8.65
C PHE A 37 -18.44 9.21 7.78
N ASN A 38 -18.66 9.25 6.46
CA ASN A 38 -18.41 8.11 5.56
C ASN A 38 -17.00 8.12 4.94
N ASN A 39 -16.00 8.61 5.67
CA ASN A 39 -14.62 8.63 5.16
C ASN A 39 -13.98 7.25 5.34
N ILE A 40 -13.45 6.71 4.25
CA ILE A 40 -12.76 5.42 4.25
C ILE A 40 -11.26 5.71 4.27
N SER A 41 -10.53 5.02 5.14
CA SER A 41 -9.07 5.13 5.18
C SER A 41 -8.40 3.80 5.52
N ALA A 42 -7.23 3.56 4.94
CA ALA A 42 -6.44 2.35 5.15
C ALA A 42 -4.95 2.68 5.28
N LYS A 43 -4.23 1.87 6.06
CA LYS A 43 -2.77 1.98 6.20
C LYS A 43 -2.09 1.37 4.98
N THR A 44 -1.08 2.07 4.46
CA THR A 44 -0.33 1.61 3.29
C THR A 44 0.69 0.54 3.68
N LYS A 45 0.73 -0.55 2.92
CA LYS A 45 1.81 -1.56 2.91
C LYS A 45 2.67 -1.39 1.65
N ALA A 46 3.87 -1.96 1.67
CA ALA A 46 4.74 -2.02 0.51
C ALA A 46 5.17 -3.45 0.19
N ALA A 47 5.49 -3.68 -1.08
CA ALA A 47 6.33 -4.79 -1.49
C ALA A 47 7.56 -4.25 -2.22
N VAL A 48 8.70 -4.90 -2.02
CA VAL A 48 9.98 -4.51 -2.60
C VAL A 48 10.50 -5.64 -3.48
N CYS A 49 10.91 -5.30 -4.70
CA CYS A 49 11.59 -6.26 -5.58
C CYS A 49 13.05 -6.43 -5.12
N PRO A 50 13.47 -7.65 -4.75
CA PRO A 50 14.84 -7.89 -4.30
C PRO A 50 15.87 -7.83 -5.45
N ASN A 51 15.42 -7.88 -6.70
CA ASN A 51 16.29 -7.90 -7.87
C ASN A 51 16.58 -6.49 -8.43
N CYS A 52 15.56 -5.64 -8.54
CA CYS A 52 15.71 -4.32 -9.19
C CYS A 52 15.34 -3.13 -8.29
N GLY A 53 14.98 -3.36 -7.02
CA GLY A 53 14.65 -2.30 -6.07
C GLY A 53 13.31 -1.60 -6.29
N TYR A 54 12.49 -2.04 -7.27
CA TYR A 54 11.16 -1.46 -7.49
C TYR A 54 10.28 -1.66 -6.26
N VAL A 55 9.65 -0.58 -5.80
CA VAL A 55 8.73 -0.57 -4.67
C VAL A 55 7.32 -0.32 -5.17
N THR A 56 6.37 -1.08 -4.64
CA THR A 56 4.94 -0.89 -4.92
C THR A 56 4.15 -0.78 -3.63
N PHE A 57 3.27 0.20 -3.57
CA PHE A 57 2.36 0.42 -2.44
C PHE A 57 1.01 -0.24 -2.67
N TYR A 58 0.41 -0.76 -1.62
CA TYR A 58 -0.91 -1.36 -1.64
C TYR A 58 -1.61 -1.27 -0.29
N ILE A 59 -2.91 -1.55 -0.28
CA ILE A 59 -3.76 -1.66 0.90
C ILE A 59 -4.55 -2.95 0.82
N ASP A 60 -4.81 -3.61 1.96
CA ASP A 60 -5.53 -4.88 1.98
C ASP A 60 -7.04 -4.66 1.87
N GLU A 61 -7.55 -3.60 2.51
CA GLU A 61 -8.97 -3.22 2.53
C GLU A 61 -9.38 -2.40 1.28
N TYR A 62 -8.75 -2.65 0.13
CA TYR A 62 -9.00 -1.88 -1.10
C TYR A 62 -10.45 -1.97 -1.59
N LYS A 63 -11.18 -3.02 -1.19
CA LYS A 63 -12.60 -3.20 -1.55
C LYS A 63 -13.49 -2.13 -0.95
N GLU A 64 -13.14 -1.59 0.21
CA GLU A 64 -13.86 -0.48 0.84
C GLU A 64 -13.76 0.80 0.00
N PHE A 65 -12.72 0.95 -0.82
CA PHE A 65 -12.54 2.11 -1.69
C PHE A 65 -13.35 2.05 -3.00
N LYS A 66 -14.10 0.96 -3.23
CA LYS A 66 -14.99 0.81 -4.39
C LYS A 66 -16.34 1.47 -4.09
N LYS A 67 -16.77 2.38 -4.97
CA LYS A 67 -18.11 2.98 -4.94
C LYS A 67 -19.09 2.16 -5.78
#